data_AF-R6M095-F1
#
_entry.id   AF-R6M095-F1
#
_cell.length_a   1.000
_cell.length_b   1.000
_cell.length_c   1.000
_cell.angle_alpha   90.00
_cell.angle_beta   90.00
_cell.angle_gamma   90.00
#
_symmetry.space_group_name_H-M   'P 1'
#
loop_
_entity.id
_entity.type
_entity.pdbx_description
1 polymer ?
#
loop_
_entity_poly.entity_id
_entity_poly.type
_entity_poly.pdbx_seq_one_letter_code
_entity_poly.pdbx_strand_id
1 'polypeptide(L)'
;MKYFFTKKHFSVFFGSILLALILGCGLYNGGIKASAEVTTEVLGNTLTEVSGSGTLNVAENIEDIKLNVSETSEITDICVADGNKNFKVYEGGLYSADYSTLYLVSAGNDTLKLHPDVKKICDDSREKNHFVSIECDASNENFCVENNVLYNKDKTEIIIFPSKMTEYTMPETVSDISVITNEFCNDSEDEMFVRYNNVASNLEKIDVHSGNKKYVAIDGVLYNKSKTELVLYPESRNGVYVMPKSVKKADSAVFCSARKLTQLTISINKTFVLNGCTSLKKVKYTEGVNGVKIYGNLFGETGTKIDRIYLPSTIRYIEIINVGKGATVYGYQNTGDYEYDLSPIADIKKYVISRGYKFKNLGTAPTKVKSAKATIKGSNVKVNWKSLSGAKGYKISFVPDKKYRFNEVVLKQISGVKKTSCTIKKSKLKGKKKIYIRAYKVINGIKVYGKAVEITCK
;
A
#
# COMPACT_ATOMS: atom_id res chain seq x y z
N MET A 1 -3.66 18.89 30.17
CA MET A 1 -4.98 18.26 30.01
C MET A 1 -4.84 16.78 30.29
N LYS A 2 -5.44 16.30 31.39
CA LYS A 2 -5.50 14.88 31.77
C LYS A 2 -6.59 14.21 30.93
N TYR A 3 -6.28 13.15 30.21
CA TYR A 3 -7.28 12.29 29.59
C TYR A 3 -7.86 11.35 30.65
N PHE A 4 -9.16 11.51 30.91
CA PHE A 4 -9.98 10.55 31.65
C PHE A 4 -10.49 9.52 30.64
N PHE A 5 -10.20 8.24 30.88
CA PHE A 5 -10.99 7.14 30.33
C PHE A 5 -12.29 7.06 31.12
N THR A 6 -13.42 7.32 30.48
CA THR A 6 -14.74 7.00 31.05
C THR A 6 -15.27 5.71 30.44
N LYS A 7 -15.42 4.72 31.32
CA LYS A 7 -16.18 3.48 31.15
C LYS A 7 -17.50 3.76 30.41
N LYS A 8 -17.75 3.05 29.32
CA LYS A 8 -19.11 2.93 28.77
C LYS A 8 -19.87 1.89 29.58
N HIS A 9 -21.12 2.24 29.84
CA HIS A 9 -22.01 1.67 30.82
C HIS A 9 -22.46 0.23 30.48
N PHE A 10 -22.40 -0.62 31.51
CA PHE A 10 -23.32 -1.74 31.68
C PHE A 10 -24.75 -1.19 31.80
N SER A 11 -25.66 -1.61 30.91
CA SER A 11 -27.09 -1.59 31.18
C SER A 11 -27.59 -3.03 31.24
N VAL A 12 -27.99 -3.42 32.44
CA VAL A 12 -28.68 -4.66 32.77
C VAL A 12 -30.05 -4.64 32.07
N PHE A 13 -30.31 -5.63 31.22
CA PHE A 13 -31.67 -6.09 30.93
C PHE A 13 -31.73 -7.58 31.26
N PHE A 14 -32.50 -7.90 32.29
CA PHE A 14 -32.88 -9.26 32.64
C PHE A 14 -33.86 -9.76 31.58
N GLY A 15 -33.56 -10.90 30.94
CA GLY A 15 -34.48 -11.59 30.06
C GLY A 15 -33.85 -12.82 29.40
N SER A 16 -34.20 -14.00 29.92
CA SER A 16 -33.87 -15.36 29.44
C SER A 16 -32.43 -15.87 29.64
N ILE A 17 -32.35 -16.80 30.59
CA ILE A 17 -31.23 -17.64 31.00
C ILE A 17 -30.88 -18.66 29.90
N LEU A 18 -29.58 -18.72 29.58
CA LEU A 18 -28.72 -19.90 29.40
C LEU A 18 -29.38 -21.24 29.02
N LEU A 19 -29.09 -21.73 27.80
CA LEU A 19 -28.97 -23.17 27.54
C LEU A 19 -27.75 -23.44 26.65
N ALA A 20 -26.57 -23.38 27.25
CA ALA A 20 -25.36 -23.99 26.71
C ALA A 20 -24.97 -25.13 27.66
N LEU A 21 -25.53 -26.32 27.43
CA LEU A 21 -25.13 -27.55 28.10
C LEU A 21 -25.20 -28.71 27.09
N ILE A 22 -24.02 -29.04 26.58
CA ILE A 22 -23.47 -30.39 26.39
C ILE A 22 -24.40 -31.42 25.70
N LEU A 23 -24.10 -31.70 24.44
CA LEU A 23 -24.11 -33.07 23.91
C LEU A 23 -22.77 -33.34 23.21
N GLY A 24 -21.70 -33.34 24.02
CA GLY A 24 -20.50 -34.10 23.70
C GLY A 24 -20.79 -35.57 24.03
N CYS A 25 -20.65 -36.44 23.03
CA CYS A 25 -20.54 -37.87 23.27
C CYS A 25 -19.36 -38.17 24.21
N GLY A 26 -19.56 -39.08 25.16
CA GLY A 26 -18.48 -39.88 25.75
C GLY A 26 -17.95 -39.41 27.10
N LEU A 27 -18.20 -40.25 28.12
CA LEU A 27 -17.62 -40.18 29.46
C LEU A 27 -16.08 -40.25 29.45
N TYR A 28 -15.50 -39.53 30.40
CA TYR A 28 -14.08 -39.30 30.72
C TYR A 28 -13.16 -40.54 30.77
N ASN A 29 -11.96 -40.41 30.21
CA ASN A 29 -10.70 -40.47 30.98
C ASN A 29 -9.49 -40.00 30.14
N GLY A 30 -8.86 -38.90 30.56
CA GLY A 30 -7.64 -38.34 29.96
C GLY A 30 -7.84 -36.89 29.54
N GLY A 31 -7.10 -35.96 30.15
CA GLY A 31 -7.41 -34.53 30.17
C GLY A 31 -7.59 -33.87 28.80
N ILE A 32 -8.67 -33.11 28.66
CA ILE A 32 -8.93 -32.23 27.51
C ILE A 32 -9.23 -30.84 28.06
N LYS A 33 -8.43 -29.84 27.67
CA LYS A 33 -8.78 -28.42 27.83
C LYS A 33 -9.97 -28.15 26.92
N ALA A 34 -11.15 -27.86 27.46
CA ALA A 34 -12.22 -27.22 26.69
C ALA A 34 -11.80 -25.76 26.44
N SER A 35 -11.57 -25.38 25.19
CA SER A 35 -11.09 -24.05 24.80
C SER A 35 -12.00 -23.35 23.77
N ALA A 36 -13.30 -23.67 23.74
CA ALA A 36 -14.22 -23.05 22.79
C ALA A 36 -14.95 -21.87 23.46
N GLU A 37 -14.64 -20.65 23.04
CA GLU A 37 -15.32 -19.40 23.40
C GLU A 37 -15.92 -18.74 22.14
N VAL A 38 -16.57 -19.53 21.28
CA VAL A 38 -17.28 -18.95 20.12
C VAL A 38 -18.53 -18.24 20.63
N THR A 39 -18.60 -16.93 20.39
CA THR A 39 -19.74 -16.09 20.67
C THR A 39 -20.53 -15.83 19.40
N THR A 40 -21.85 -15.95 19.49
CA THR A 40 -22.79 -15.70 18.38
C THR A 40 -23.99 -14.96 18.91
N GLU A 41 -24.51 -14.01 18.15
CA GLU A 41 -25.82 -13.42 18.37
C GLU A 41 -26.85 -14.09 17.42
N VAL A 42 -28.08 -14.29 17.90
CA VAL A 42 -29.18 -14.80 17.09
C VAL A 42 -30.29 -13.75 17.10
N LEU A 43 -30.53 -13.13 15.95
CA LEU A 43 -31.62 -12.18 15.73
C LEU A 43 -32.70 -12.85 14.89
N GLY A 44 -33.73 -13.37 15.57
CA GLY A 44 -34.76 -14.21 14.94
C GLY A 44 -34.17 -15.52 14.44
N ASN A 45 -34.15 -15.72 13.12
CA ASN A 45 -33.56 -16.90 12.46
C ASN A 45 -32.23 -16.57 11.76
N THR A 46 -31.61 -15.43 12.09
CA THR A 46 -30.32 -15.00 11.53
C THR A 46 -29.22 -15.15 12.57
N LEU A 47 -28.11 -15.78 12.19
CA LEU A 47 -26.87 -15.77 12.97
C LEU A 47 -26.05 -14.52 12.65
N THR A 48 -25.73 -13.72 13.66
CA THR A 48 -24.95 -12.48 13.57
C THR A 48 -23.79 -12.48 14.58
N GLU A 49 -22.85 -11.55 14.41
CA GLU A 49 -21.73 -11.30 15.36
C GLU A 49 -20.90 -12.55 15.73
N VAL A 50 -20.70 -13.45 14.76
CA VAL A 50 -19.95 -14.69 14.96
C VAL A 50 -18.47 -14.37 15.19
N SER A 51 -17.98 -14.62 16.41
CA SER A 51 -16.65 -14.26 16.85
C SER A 51 -16.04 -15.29 17.80
N GLY A 52 -14.71 -15.35 17.87
CA GLY A 52 -13.99 -16.16 18.86
C GLY A 52 -13.32 -17.41 18.27
N SER A 53 -12.77 -18.23 19.18
CA SER A 53 -12.02 -19.44 18.84
C SER A 53 -12.77 -20.68 19.30
N GLY A 54 -12.86 -21.68 18.42
CA GLY A 54 -13.50 -22.97 18.70
C GLY A 54 -14.48 -23.40 17.62
N THR A 55 -15.51 -24.17 18.02
CA THR A 55 -16.52 -24.72 17.12
C THR A 55 -17.71 -23.77 16.94
N LEU A 56 -18.03 -23.43 15.70
CA LEU A 56 -19.27 -22.75 15.34
C LEU A 56 -20.40 -23.79 15.24
N ASN A 57 -21.46 -23.61 16.03
CA ASN A 57 -22.64 -24.49 15.98
C ASN A 57 -23.82 -23.75 15.35
N VAL A 58 -24.34 -24.27 14.23
CA VAL A 58 -25.51 -23.72 13.52
C VAL A 58 -26.75 -24.56 13.86
N ALA A 59 -27.69 -23.96 14.58
CA ALA A 59 -28.91 -24.63 15.04
C ALA A 59 -29.93 -24.85 13.90
N GLU A 60 -30.90 -25.74 14.12
CA GLU A 60 -31.90 -26.14 13.10
C GLU A 60 -32.75 -24.99 12.57
N ASN A 61 -33.07 -24.00 13.41
CA ASN A 61 -33.94 -22.87 13.08
C ASN A 61 -33.22 -21.71 12.37
N ILE A 62 -31.91 -21.82 12.14
CA ILE A 62 -31.14 -20.77 11.46
C ILE A 62 -31.37 -20.84 9.95
N GLU A 63 -31.80 -19.70 9.39
CA GLU A 63 -32.15 -19.51 7.99
C GLU A 63 -31.18 -18.59 7.24
N ASP A 64 -30.53 -17.67 7.96
CA ASP A 64 -29.56 -16.74 7.39
C ASP A 64 -28.33 -16.61 8.30
N ILE A 65 -27.17 -16.30 7.69
CA ILE A 65 -25.91 -16.12 8.40
C ILE A 65 -25.20 -14.89 7.83
N LYS A 66 -24.91 -13.93 8.71
CA LYS A 66 -24.11 -12.73 8.38
C LYS A 66 -22.79 -12.81 9.11
N LEU A 67 -21.76 -13.15 8.36
CA LEU A 67 -20.40 -13.26 8.86
C LEU A 67 -19.66 -11.92 8.74
N ASN A 68 -18.72 -11.71 9.64
CA ASN A 68 -17.74 -10.63 9.59
C ASN A 68 -16.34 -11.24 9.56
N VAL A 69 -15.64 -11.10 8.42
CA VAL A 69 -14.28 -11.62 8.17
C VAL A 69 -13.30 -11.37 9.34
N SER A 70 -13.43 -10.24 10.03
CA SER A 70 -12.51 -9.89 11.11
C SER A 70 -12.60 -10.78 12.33
N GLU A 71 -13.75 -11.42 12.53
CA GLU A 71 -14.16 -12.09 13.76
C GLU A 71 -14.19 -13.62 13.63
N THR A 72 -14.26 -14.14 12.40
CA THR A 72 -14.39 -15.58 12.10
C THR A 72 -13.06 -16.31 11.90
N SER A 73 -11.92 -15.59 11.90
CA SER A 73 -10.61 -16.16 11.52
C SER A 73 -10.03 -17.19 12.50
N GLU A 74 -10.59 -17.32 13.69
CA GLU A 74 -10.13 -18.26 14.73
C GLU A 74 -11.09 -19.44 14.93
N ILE A 75 -12.17 -19.52 14.13
CA ILE A 75 -13.12 -20.64 14.19
C ILE A 75 -12.41 -21.89 13.68
N THR A 76 -12.21 -22.87 14.54
CA THR A 76 -11.41 -24.07 14.22
C THR A 76 -12.25 -25.20 13.66
N ASP A 77 -13.55 -25.21 13.94
CA ASP A 77 -14.48 -26.25 13.49
C ASP A 77 -15.89 -25.71 13.27
N ILE A 78 -16.70 -26.40 12.48
CA ILE A 78 -18.08 -26.00 12.15
C ILE A 78 -18.99 -27.21 12.22
N CYS A 79 -20.08 -27.08 12.97
CA CYS A 79 -21.13 -28.07 13.10
C CYS A 79 -22.47 -27.46 12.69
N VAL A 80 -23.25 -28.18 11.88
CA VAL A 80 -24.63 -27.81 11.52
C VAL A 80 -25.55 -28.92 12.02
N ALA A 81 -26.64 -28.55 12.70
CA ALA A 81 -27.61 -29.52 13.20
C ALA A 81 -28.29 -30.29 12.05
N ASP A 82 -28.53 -31.60 12.24
CA ASP A 82 -29.09 -32.50 11.20
C ASP A 82 -30.43 -32.00 10.62
N GLY A 83 -31.25 -31.30 11.41
CA GLY A 83 -32.52 -30.73 10.99
C GLY A 83 -32.44 -29.39 10.24
N ASN A 84 -31.25 -28.78 10.12
CA ASN A 84 -31.11 -27.50 9.42
C ASN A 84 -31.32 -27.67 7.91
N LYS A 85 -32.24 -26.89 7.34
CA LYS A 85 -32.62 -26.98 5.91
C LYS A 85 -31.86 -26.04 4.99
N ASN A 86 -31.07 -25.13 5.54
CA ASN A 86 -30.46 -24.01 4.82
C ASN A 86 -28.94 -24.12 4.70
N PHE A 87 -28.30 -24.83 5.63
CA PHE A 87 -26.85 -24.95 5.71
C PHE A 87 -26.39 -26.39 5.83
N LYS A 88 -25.16 -26.66 5.36
CA LYS A 88 -24.48 -27.95 5.50
C LYS A 88 -22.99 -27.74 5.70
N VAL A 89 -22.34 -28.75 6.26
CA VAL A 89 -20.87 -28.82 6.34
C VAL A 89 -20.37 -29.81 5.30
N TYR A 90 -19.28 -29.46 4.62
CA TYR A 90 -18.55 -30.36 3.72
C TYR A 90 -17.06 -30.06 3.81
N GLU A 91 -16.24 -31.06 4.18
CA GLU A 91 -14.77 -30.95 4.28
C GLU A 91 -14.31 -29.66 5.02
N GLY A 92 -14.96 -29.36 6.16
CA GLY A 92 -14.61 -28.20 7.01
C GLY A 92 -15.13 -26.83 6.54
N GLY A 93 -15.86 -26.78 5.42
CA GLY A 93 -16.55 -25.59 4.94
C GLY A 93 -18.03 -25.56 5.30
N LEU A 94 -18.56 -24.36 5.57
CA LEU A 94 -19.98 -24.07 5.74
C LEU A 94 -20.59 -23.64 4.41
N TYR A 95 -21.57 -24.40 3.95
CA TYR A 95 -22.23 -24.20 2.66
C TYR A 95 -23.73 -23.96 2.81
N SER A 96 -24.35 -23.43 1.76
CA SER A 96 -25.80 -23.54 1.57
C SER A 96 -26.21 -25.01 1.45
N ALA A 97 -27.48 -25.32 1.72
CA ALA A 97 -27.97 -26.71 1.72
C ALA A 97 -27.87 -27.42 0.36
N ASP A 98 -27.83 -26.64 -0.73
CA ASP A 98 -27.60 -27.09 -2.11
C ASP A 98 -26.13 -26.99 -2.55
N TYR A 99 -25.23 -26.63 -1.64
CA TYR A 99 -23.80 -26.39 -1.87
C TYR A 99 -23.44 -25.28 -2.87
N SER A 100 -24.41 -24.51 -3.35
CA SER A 100 -24.17 -23.45 -4.33
C SER A 100 -23.35 -22.27 -3.79
N THR A 101 -23.34 -22.05 -2.48
CA THR A 101 -22.59 -20.95 -1.84
C THR A 101 -21.68 -21.49 -0.72
N LEU A 102 -20.40 -21.17 -0.78
CA LEU A 102 -19.44 -21.34 0.32
C LEU A 102 -19.39 -20.06 1.17
N TYR A 103 -19.76 -20.17 2.45
CA TYR A 103 -19.81 -19.04 3.38
C TYR A 103 -18.50 -18.86 4.15
N LEU A 104 -17.96 -19.96 4.70
CA LEU A 104 -16.80 -19.95 5.58
C LEU A 104 -16.05 -21.28 5.46
N VAL A 105 -14.74 -21.24 5.63
CA VAL A 105 -13.91 -22.43 5.85
C VAL A 105 -13.26 -22.26 7.22
N SER A 106 -13.29 -23.32 8.04
CA SER A 106 -12.70 -23.21 9.38
C SER A 106 -11.18 -23.03 9.29
N ALA A 107 -10.62 -22.26 10.21
CA ALA A 107 -9.19 -22.06 10.39
C ALA A 107 -8.44 -23.33 10.79
N GLY A 108 -9.17 -24.37 11.24
CA GLY A 108 -8.61 -25.70 11.49
C GLY A 108 -8.24 -26.46 10.22
N ASN A 109 -8.69 -26.00 9.04
CA ASN A 109 -8.38 -26.63 7.77
C ASN A 109 -7.30 -25.85 7.01
N ASP A 110 -6.22 -26.54 6.65
CA ASP A 110 -5.16 -26.02 5.79
C ASP A 110 -5.34 -26.39 4.31
N THR A 111 -6.41 -27.13 3.99
CA THR A 111 -6.74 -27.55 2.63
C THR A 111 -8.22 -27.24 2.36
N LEU A 112 -8.49 -26.52 1.27
CA LEU A 112 -9.85 -26.30 0.80
C LEU A 112 -10.18 -27.33 -0.29
N LYS A 113 -11.17 -28.19 -0.03
CA LYS A 113 -11.80 -29.02 -1.07
C LYS A 113 -13.15 -28.42 -1.44
N LEU A 114 -13.21 -27.80 -2.61
CA LEU A 114 -14.40 -27.11 -3.07
C LEU A 114 -15.44 -28.11 -3.56
N HIS A 115 -16.67 -28.01 -3.05
CA HIS A 115 -17.78 -28.85 -3.53
C HIS A 115 -18.06 -28.57 -5.04
N PRO A 116 -18.38 -29.60 -5.85
CA PRO A 116 -18.60 -29.44 -7.30
C PRO A 116 -19.67 -28.41 -7.68
N ASP A 117 -20.72 -28.28 -6.87
CA ASP A 117 -21.87 -27.41 -7.14
C ASP A 117 -21.68 -25.92 -6.78
N VAL A 118 -20.52 -25.54 -6.23
CA VAL A 118 -20.30 -24.15 -5.78
C VAL A 118 -20.33 -23.18 -6.96
N LYS A 119 -21.14 -22.14 -6.81
CA LYS A 119 -21.32 -21.02 -7.75
C LYS A 119 -20.83 -19.70 -7.17
N LYS A 120 -20.85 -19.57 -5.84
CA LYS A 120 -20.47 -18.35 -5.12
C LYS A 120 -19.60 -18.67 -3.92
N ILE A 121 -18.59 -17.84 -3.70
CA ILE A 121 -17.71 -17.88 -2.53
C ILE A 121 -17.80 -16.52 -1.85
N CYS A 122 -18.15 -16.48 -0.57
CA CYS A 122 -18.21 -15.24 0.21
C CYS A 122 -16.81 -14.76 0.62
N ASP A 123 -16.63 -13.45 0.75
CA ASP A 123 -15.32 -12.81 0.97
C ASP A 123 -14.62 -13.27 2.25
N ASP A 124 -15.38 -13.64 3.28
CA ASP A 124 -14.91 -14.18 4.56
C ASP A 124 -13.98 -15.40 4.43
N SER A 125 -14.23 -16.26 3.44
CA SER A 125 -13.39 -17.43 3.19
C SER A 125 -12.09 -17.12 2.42
N ARG A 126 -11.97 -15.90 1.84
CA ARG A 126 -10.89 -15.52 0.92
C ARG A 126 -9.72 -14.87 1.66
N GLU A 127 -9.98 -13.89 2.53
CA GLU A 127 -9.00 -12.86 2.94
C GLU A 127 -8.08 -13.22 4.13
N LYS A 128 -8.33 -14.32 4.85
CA LYS A 128 -7.55 -14.72 6.04
C LYS A 128 -7.31 -16.21 6.16
N ASN A 129 -7.31 -16.92 5.04
CA ASN A 129 -7.14 -18.37 5.04
C ASN A 129 -5.77 -18.81 5.57
N HIS A 130 -5.64 -20.08 5.95
CA HIS A 130 -4.37 -20.74 6.28
C HIS A 130 -3.98 -21.81 5.26
N PHE A 131 -4.54 -21.72 4.04
CA PHE A 131 -4.44 -22.79 3.07
C PHE A 131 -3.01 -22.99 2.59
N VAL A 132 -2.61 -24.27 2.59
CA VAL A 132 -1.46 -24.84 1.90
C VAL A 132 -1.88 -25.29 0.51
N SER A 133 -3.07 -25.89 0.37
CA SER A 133 -3.56 -26.43 -0.88
C SER A 133 -5.05 -26.14 -1.10
N ILE A 134 -5.46 -26.13 -2.38
CA ILE A 134 -6.85 -25.97 -2.78
C ILE A 134 -7.12 -26.99 -3.88
N GLU A 135 -8.25 -27.67 -3.76
CA GLU A 135 -8.75 -28.66 -4.70
C GLU A 135 -10.13 -28.21 -5.20
N CYS A 136 -10.36 -28.36 -6.50
CA CYS A 136 -11.65 -28.06 -7.13
C CYS A 136 -11.93 -29.14 -8.17
N ASP A 137 -13.13 -29.72 -8.11
CA ASP A 137 -13.55 -30.73 -9.08
C ASP A 137 -13.56 -30.14 -10.51
N ALA A 138 -13.03 -30.89 -11.47
CA ALA A 138 -12.94 -30.45 -12.87
C ALA A 138 -14.32 -30.15 -13.49
N SER A 139 -15.38 -30.78 -12.97
CA SER A 139 -16.78 -30.57 -13.36
C SER A 139 -17.39 -29.27 -12.84
N ASN A 140 -16.78 -28.58 -11.85
CA ASN A 140 -17.31 -27.31 -11.35
C ASN A 140 -17.39 -26.29 -12.50
N GLU A 141 -18.58 -25.72 -12.73
CA GLU A 141 -18.84 -24.84 -13.88
C GLU A 141 -18.30 -23.40 -13.69
N ASN A 142 -17.99 -23.00 -12.45
CA ASN A 142 -17.71 -21.60 -12.09
C ASN A 142 -16.25 -21.36 -11.72
N PHE A 143 -15.55 -22.38 -11.25
CA PHE A 143 -14.20 -22.28 -10.72
C PHE A 143 -13.27 -23.35 -11.28
N CYS A 144 -11.98 -23.11 -11.18
CA CYS A 144 -10.96 -24.12 -11.45
C CYS A 144 -9.70 -23.85 -10.63
N VAL A 145 -8.89 -24.88 -10.45
CA VAL A 145 -7.60 -24.79 -9.76
C VAL A 145 -6.46 -24.99 -10.75
N GLU A 146 -5.42 -24.17 -10.62
CA GLU A 146 -4.12 -24.41 -11.24
C GLU A 146 -3.04 -24.08 -10.21
N ASN A 147 -2.09 -25.00 -10.00
CA ASN A 147 -0.98 -24.82 -9.05
C ASN A 147 -1.45 -24.39 -7.64
N ASN A 148 -2.50 -25.04 -7.12
CA ASN A 148 -3.14 -24.77 -5.82
C ASN A 148 -3.83 -23.40 -5.69
N VAL A 149 -3.90 -22.59 -6.74
CA VAL A 149 -4.63 -21.31 -6.72
C VAL A 149 -6.01 -21.53 -7.33
N LEU A 150 -7.06 -21.02 -6.67
CA LEU A 150 -8.42 -21.07 -7.19
C LEU A 150 -8.69 -19.84 -8.04
N TYR A 151 -9.22 -20.06 -9.24
CA TYR A 151 -9.61 -19.04 -10.19
C TYR A 151 -11.08 -19.16 -10.55
N ASN A 152 -11.63 -18.13 -11.20
CA ASN A 152 -12.85 -18.30 -11.98
C ASN A 152 -12.60 -19.30 -13.13
N LYS A 153 -13.67 -19.82 -13.73
CA LYS A 153 -13.57 -20.89 -14.75
C LYS A 153 -12.67 -20.51 -15.93
N ASP A 154 -12.69 -19.25 -16.33
CA ASP A 154 -11.88 -18.71 -17.44
C ASP A 154 -10.41 -18.42 -17.06
N LYS A 155 -10.03 -18.62 -15.80
CA LYS A 155 -8.69 -18.30 -15.24
C LYS A 155 -8.27 -16.85 -15.47
N THR A 156 -9.20 -15.91 -15.45
CA THR A 156 -8.93 -14.48 -15.59
C THR A 156 -8.83 -13.74 -14.26
N GLU A 157 -9.40 -14.29 -13.18
CA GLU A 157 -9.43 -13.73 -11.83
C GLU A 157 -8.93 -14.76 -10.81
N ILE A 158 -8.06 -14.33 -9.89
CA ILE A 158 -7.73 -15.13 -8.69
C ILE A 158 -8.86 -14.99 -7.68
N ILE A 159 -9.50 -16.11 -7.34
CA ILE A 159 -10.60 -16.15 -6.38
C ILE A 159 -10.07 -16.40 -4.98
N ILE A 160 -9.23 -17.43 -4.78
CA ILE A 160 -8.56 -17.70 -3.51
C ILE A 160 -7.08 -17.95 -3.77
N PHE A 161 -6.24 -17.24 -3.02
CA PHE A 161 -4.80 -17.45 -2.98
C PHE A 161 -4.41 -18.15 -1.67
N PRO A 162 -3.73 -19.31 -1.71
CA PRO A 162 -3.28 -20.01 -0.51
C PRO A 162 -2.28 -19.17 0.27
N SER A 163 -2.57 -18.87 1.53
CA SER A 163 -1.74 -17.92 2.28
C SER A 163 -0.36 -18.44 2.65
N LYS A 164 -0.14 -19.75 2.59
CA LYS A 164 1.17 -20.38 2.83
C LYS A 164 2.07 -20.38 1.60
N MET A 165 1.58 -19.95 0.44
CA MET A 165 2.35 -19.94 -0.81
C MET A 165 3.50 -18.94 -0.75
N THR A 166 4.71 -19.42 -1.04
CA THR A 166 5.95 -18.62 -1.04
C THR A 166 6.40 -18.22 -2.45
N GLU A 167 5.96 -18.95 -3.48
CA GLU A 167 6.28 -18.69 -4.88
C GLU A 167 5.04 -18.92 -5.75
N TYR A 168 4.84 -18.08 -6.77
CA TYR A 168 3.69 -18.17 -7.65
C TYR A 168 4.08 -17.89 -9.11
N THR A 169 3.63 -18.72 -10.05
CA THR A 169 3.73 -18.44 -11.49
C THR A 169 2.35 -18.11 -12.03
N MET A 170 2.15 -16.86 -12.45
CA MET A 170 0.88 -16.38 -12.96
C MET A 170 0.59 -16.92 -14.37
N PRO A 171 -0.57 -17.58 -14.60
CA PRO A 171 -1.01 -18.04 -15.92
C PRO A 171 -1.19 -16.92 -16.95
N GLU A 172 -1.29 -17.28 -18.23
CA GLU A 172 -1.44 -16.34 -19.35
C GLU A 172 -2.71 -15.50 -19.31
N THR A 173 -3.81 -16.10 -18.83
CA THR A 173 -5.16 -15.54 -18.87
C THR A 173 -5.44 -14.60 -17.71
N VAL A 174 -4.69 -14.70 -16.62
CA VAL A 174 -4.94 -13.93 -15.39
C VAL A 174 -4.76 -12.45 -15.63
N SER A 175 -5.79 -11.70 -15.27
CA SER A 175 -5.85 -10.26 -15.43
C SER A 175 -6.34 -9.52 -14.17
N ASP A 176 -7.15 -10.16 -13.32
CA ASP A 176 -7.56 -9.66 -12.01
C ASP A 176 -6.82 -10.41 -10.89
N ILE A 177 -6.15 -9.63 -10.05
CA ILE A 177 -5.34 -10.10 -8.93
C ILE A 177 -5.61 -9.28 -7.66
N SER A 178 -6.74 -8.58 -7.64
CA SER A 178 -7.13 -7.68 -6.55
C SER A 178 -6.93 -8.35 -5.18
N VAL A 179 -7.32 -9.62 -5.04
CA VAL A 179 -7.17 -10.41 -3.81
C VAL A 179 -5.75 -10.51 -3.28
N ILE A 180 -4.69 -10.41 -4.09
CA ILE A 180 -3.30 -10.49 -3.63
C ILE A 180 -2.59 -9.13 -3.57
N THR A 181 -3.30 -8.03 -3.84
CA THR A 181 -2.73 -6.67 -3.82
C THR A 181 -3.18 -5.87 -2.60
N ASN A 182 -2.33 -4.97 -2.12
CA ASN A 182 -2.70 -3.96 -1.13
C ASN A 182 -3.08 -2.65 -1.84
N GLU A 183 -4.13 -2.00 -1.38
CA GLU A 183 -4.65 -0.77 -1.99
C GLU A 183 -4.69 0.39 -0.98
N PHE A 184 -4.21 1.56 -1.42
CA PHE A 184 -4.39 2.80 -0.69
C PHE A 184 -5.70 3.48 -1.08
N CYS A 185 -6.66 3.48 -0.17
CA CYS A 185 -7.96 4.10 -0.34
C CYS A 185 -7.93 5.54 0.21
N ASN A 186 -8.48 6.48 -0.57
CA ASN A 186 -8.64 7.86 -0.17
C ASN A 186 -9.98 8.35 -0.70
N ASP A 187 -11.02 8.05 0.08
CA ASP A 187 -12.35 8.60 -0.13
C ASP A 187 -12.42 9.99 0.54
N SER A 188 -13.15 10.91 -0.06
CA SER A 188 -13.48 12.19 0.56
C SER A 188 -14.40 12.05 1.77
N GLU A 189 -15.11 10.92 1.90
CA GLU A 189 -16.09 10.66 2.96
C GLU A 189 -15.55 9.77 4.10
N ASP A 190 -14.66 8.80 3.81
CA ASP A 190 -14.26 7.72 4.75
C ASP A 190 -12.81 7.79 5.29
N GLU A 191 -12.21 8.98 5.31
CA GLU A 191 -10.80 9.18 5.69
C GLU A 191 -9.81 8.36 4.82
N MET A 192 -8.51 8.62 4.97
CA MET A 192 -7.49 7.83 4.28
C MET A 192 -7.44 6.44 4.94
N PHE A 193 -7.25 5.36 4.20
CA PHE A 193 -6.91 4.05 4.79
C PHE A 193 -6.16 3.14 3.81
N VAL A 194 -5.68 1.99 4.29
CA VAL A 194 -5.10 0.94 3.44
C VAL A 194 -5.98 -0.28 3.57
N ARG A 195 -6.47 -0.79 2.44
CA ARG A 195 -7.09 -2.11 2.35
C ARG A 195 -5.97 -3.14 2.25
N TYR A 196 -5.80 -3.90 3.34
CA TYR A 196 -4.84 -4.99 3.40
C TYR A 196 -5.56 -6.29 3.07
N ASN A 197 -5.23 -6.91 1.93
CA ASN A 197 -5.80 -8.22 1.63
C ASN A 197 -5.01 -9.34 2.34
N ASN A 198 -3.74 -9.12 2.74
CA ASN A 198 -2.86 -9.97 3.57
C ASN A 198 -2.69 -11.46 3.17
N VAL A 199 -3.43 -11.98 2.19
CA VAL A 199 -3.39 -13.39 1.78
C VAL A 199 -2.05 -13.76 1.14
N ALA A 200 -1.40 -12.85 0.41
CA ALA A 200 -0.09 -13.12 -0.20
C ALA A 200 1.09 -12.75 0.74
N SER A 201 0.86 -12.74 2.06
CA SER A 201 1.86 -12.24 3.01
C SER A 201 3.13 -13.09 3.09
N ASN A 202 3.07 -14.39 2.74
CA ASN A 202 4.24 -15.27 2.69
C ASN A 202 4.92 -15.31 1.31
N LEU A 203 4.36 -14.63 0.31
CA LEU A 203 4.91 -14.63 -1.05
C LEU A 203 6.29 -13.95 -1.05
N GLU A 204 7.29 -14.67 -1.57
CA GLU A 204 8.68 -14.21 -1.70
C GLU A 204 9.02 -13.80 -3.13
N LYS A 205 8.41 -14.46 -4.12
CA LYS A 205 8.59 -14.14 -5.54
C LYS A 205 7.35 -14.46 -6.37
N ILE A 206 7.18 -13.71 -7.45
CA ILE A 206 6.19 -13.98 -8.49
C ILE A 206 6.87 -14.04 -9.86
N ASP A 207 6.54 -15.07 -10.62
CA ASP A 207 6.84 -15.22 -12.04
C ASP A 207 5.56 -15.11 -12.86
N VAL A 208 5.69 -14.82 -14.15
CA VAL A 208 4.52 -14.63 -15.04
C VAL A 208 4.79 -15.38 -16.34
N HIS A 209 3.81 -16.17 -16.78
CA HIS A 209 3.89 -16.86 -18.06
C HIS A 209 4.12 -15.86 -19.21
N SER A 210 4.99 -16.21 -20.16
CA SER A 210 5.43 -15.30 -21.22
C SER A 210 4.27 -14.75 -22.07
N GLY A 211 3.23 -15.55 -22.28
CA GLY A 211 2.01 -15.20 -23.01
C GLY A 211 1.04 -14.29 -22.27
N ASN A 212 1.24 -14.01 -20.97
CA ASN A 212 0.37 -13.07 -20.25
C ASN A 212 0.45 -11.67 -20.88
N LYS A 213 -0.69 -11.13 -21.30
CA LYS A 213 -0.75 -9.85 -22.05
C LYS A 213 -0.77 -8.62 -21.14
N LYS A 214 -1.09 -8.78 -19.85
CA LYS A 214 -1.27 -7.67 -18.90
C LYS A 214 -0.06 -7.46 -17.99
N TYR A 215 0.65 -8.53 -17.64
CA TYR A 215 1.69 -8.50 -16.62
C TYR A 215 3.03 -9.07 -17.08
N VAL A 216 4.07 -8.77 -16.32
CA VAL A 216 5.41 -9.34 -16.43
C VAL A 216 6.09 -9.30 -15.07
N ALA A 217 6.90 -10.30 -14.75
CA ALA A 217 7.76 -10.30 -13.58
C ALA A 217 9.18 -9.81 -13.92
N ILE A 218 9.81 -9.07 -13.01
CA ILE A 218 11.24 -8.76 -13.03
C ILE A 218 11.79 -9.07 -11.65
N ASP A 219 12.74 -10.00 -11.56
CA ASP A 219 13.40 -10.41 -10.31
C ASP A 219 12.41 -10.73 -9.16
N GLY A 220 11.35 -11.46 -9.50
CA GLY A 220 10.30 -11.88 -8.57
C GLY A 220 9.30 -10.79 -8.17
N VAL A 221 9.22 -9.68 -8.90
CA VAL A 221 8.32 -8.54 -8.62
C VAL A 221 7.40 -8.29 -9.82
N LEU A 222 6.11 -8.03 -9.57
CA LEU A 222 5.11 -7.90 -10.63
C LEU A 222 4.99 -6.48 -11.17
N TYR A 223 4.98 -6.37 -12.49
CA TYR A 223 4.75 -5.13 -13.22
C TYR A 223 3.65 -5.31 -14.25
N ASN A 224 3.09 -4.19 -14.73
CA ASN A 224 2.33 -4.22 -15.98
C ASN A 224 3.24 -4.60 -17.15
N LYS A 225 2.68 -5.08 -18.27
CA LYS A 225 3.44 -5.60 -19.42
C LYS A 225 4.46 -4.58 -19.97
N SER A 226 4.13 -3.30 -19.92
CA SER A 226 5.01 -2.19 -20.36
C SER A 226 6.10 -1.81 -19.35
N LYS A 227 6.14 -2.41 -18.15
CA LYS A 227 7.09 -2.14 -17.06
C LYS A 227 7.06 -0.69 -16.56
N THR A 228 5.91 -0.03 -16.73
CA THR A 228 5.66 1.36 -16.31
C THR A 228 4.89 1.45 -14.99
N GLU A 229 4.38 0.33 -14.49
CA GLU A 229 3.66 0.24 -13.22
C GLU A 229 4.20 -0.92 -12.39
N LEU A 230 4.57 -0.64 -11.15
CA LEU A 230 4.82 -1.66 -10.14
C LEU A 230 3.45 -2.06 -9.57
N VAL A 231 3.03 -3.29 -9.85
CA VAL A 231 1.69 -3.76 -9.51
C VAL A 231 1.69 -4.44 -8.15
N LEU A 232 2.67 -5.30 -7.88
CA LEU A 232 2.79 -6.03 -6.62
C LEU A 232 4.26 -6.23 -6.24
N TYR A 233 4.59 -5.93 -4.98
CA TYR A 233 5.86 -6.33 -4.36
C TYR A 233 5.56 -7.43 -3.32
N PRO A 234 6.16 -8.64 -3.43
CA PRO A 234 5.86 -9.71 -2.49
C PRO A 234 6.31 -9.37 -1.06
N GLU A 235 5.43 -9.55 -0.09
CA GLU A 235 5.62 -9.10 1.29
C GLU A 235 6.80 -9.78 2.01
N SER A 236 7.06 -11.04 1.67
CA SER A 236 8.18 -11.81 2.21
C SER A 236 9.42 -11.79 1.33
N ARG A 237 9.44 -10.97 0.26
CA ARG A 237 10.64 -10.77 -0.56
C ARG A 237 11.76 -10.12 0.27
N ASN A 238 12.86 -10.85 0.44
CA ASN A 238 14.00 -10.41 1.22
C ASN A 238 14.94 -9.48 0.43
N GLY A 239 15.59 -8.57 1.15
CA GLY A 239 16.79 -7.88 0.69
C GLY A 239 16.55 -6.46 0.21
N VAL A 240 17.33 -6.06 -0.81
CA VAL A 240 17.35 -4.70 -1.35
C VAL A 240 16.50 -4.64 -2.60
N TYR A 241 15.69 -3.58 -2.72
CA TYR A 241 14.92 -3.30 -3.93
C TYR A 241 15.31 -1.95 -4.54
N VAL A 242 15.57 -1.96 -5.85
CA VAL A 242 15.83 -0.77 -6.65
C VAL A 242 14.72 -0.64 -7.68
N MET A 243 13.81 0.31 -7.45
CA MET A 243 12.70 0.56 -8.37
C MET A 243 13.24 0.95 -9.76
N PRO A 244 12.87 0.22 -10.83
CA PRO A 244 13.32 0.53 -12.18
C PRO A 244 12.93 1.96 -12.60
N LYS A 245 13.77 2.62 -13.41
CA LYS A 245 13.48 3.97 -13.92
C LYS A 245 12.32 4.01 -14.92
N SER A 246 11.94 2.86 -15.47
CA SER A 246 10.77 2.72 -16.36
C SER A 246 9.46 2.91 -15.60
N VAL A 247 9.43 2.62 -14.30
CA VAL A 247 8.24 2.79 -13.46
C VAL A 247 7.84 4.27 -13.42
N LYS A 248 6.53 4.49 -13.56
CA LYS A 248 5.83 5.78 -13.51
C LYS A 248 4.66 5.75 -12.54
N LYS A 249 4.09 4.57 -12.30
CA LYS A 249 2.95 4.33 -11.42
C LYS A 249 3.25 3.20 -10.44
N ALA A 250 2.62 3.27 -9.29
CA ALA A 250 2.58 2.25 -8.26
C ALA A 250 1.43 2.63 -7.33
N ASP A 251 0.78 1.68 -6.68
CA ASP A 251 -0.11 2.03 -5.56
C ASP A 251 0.71 2.61 -4.39
N SER A 252 0.11 3.47 -3.56
CA SER A 252 0.82 4.02 -2.39
C SER A 252 1.09 2.94 -1.32
N ALA A 253 0.28 1.89 -1.26
CA ALA A 253 0.37 0.77 -0.34
C ALA A 253 1.17 -0.43 -0.91
N VAL A 254 1.77 -0.32 -2.09
CA VAL A 254 2.44 -1.46 -2.77
C VAL A 254 3.58 -2.11 -1.97
N PHE A 255 4.17 -1.39 -1.02
CA PHE A 255 5.21 -1.90 -0.12
C PHE A 255 4.72 -2.17 1.31
N CYS A 256 3.43 -1.94 1.60
CA CYS A 256 2.87 -2.30 2.89
C CYS A 256 3.18 -3.77 3.21
N SER A 257 3.55 -4.03 4.46
CA SER A 257 3.89 -5.36 4.96
C SER A 257 5.07 -6.05 4.26
N ALA A 258 5.93 -5.31 3.55
CA ALA A 258 7.22 -5.82 3.04
C ALA A 258 8.21 -6.10 4.17
N ARG A 259 7.94 -7.12 4.99
CA ARG A 259 8.57 -7.41 6.29
C ARG A 259 10.06 -7.70 6.15
N LYS A 260 10.50 -8.30 5.03
CA LYS A 260 11.90 -8.67 4.77
C LYS A 260 12.65 -7.66 3.87
N LEU A 261 12.01 -6.56 3.45
CA LEU A 261 12.67 -5.50 2.67
C LEU A 261 13.61 -4.69 3.58
N THR A 262 14.90 -4.63 3.25
CA THR A 262 15.92 -3.96 4.08
C THR A 262 16.36 -2.61 3.55
N GLN A 263 16.32 -2.43 2.22
CA GLN A 263 16.60 -1.15 1.57
C GLN A 263 15.68 -0.94 0.37
N LEU A 264 15.09 0.25 0.29
CA LEU A 264 14.22 0.68 -0.81
C LEU A 264 14.84 1.86 -1.55
N THR A 265 14.99 1.74 -2.88
CA THR A 265 15.34 2.87 -3.76
C THR A 265 14.14 3.28 -4.61
N ILE A 266 13.64 4.50 -4.41
CA ILE A 266 12.43 5.06 -5.04
C ILE A 266 12.81 5.95 -6.22
N SER A 267 12.16 5.74 -7.37
CA SER A 267 12.48 6.45 -8.63
C SER A 267 11.37 7.38 -9.16
N ILE A 268 10.24 7.48 -8.46
CA ILE A 268 9.07 8.27 -8.88
C ILE A 268 8.65 9.29 -7.81
N ASN A 269 7.91 10.33 -8.24
CA ASN A 269 7.32 11.32 -7.34
C ASN A 269 5.95 10.83 -6.84
N LYS A 270 5.94 9.93 -5.86
CA LYS A 270 4.71 9.39 -5.27
C LYS A 270 4.84 9.24 -3.75
N THR A 271 3.71 9.30 -3.06
CA THR A 271 3.59 8.90 -1.66
C THR A 271 3.70 7.40 -1.53
N PHE A 272 4.55 6.93 -0.62
CA PHE A 272 4.57 5.53 -0.24
C PHE A 272 4.24 5.37 1.24
N VAL A 273 3.30 4.48 1.50
CA VAL A 273 2.96 3.97 2.82
C VAL A 273 3.83 2.73 3.04
N LEU A 274 4.54 2.73 4.16
CA LEU A 274 5.53 1.70 4.52
C LEU A 274 5.11 1.00 5.82
N ASN A 275 3.81 0.92 6.09
CA ASN A 275 3.28 0.20 7.25
C ASN A 275 3.79 -1.24 7.23
N GLY A 276 4.20 -1.80 8.37
CA GLY A 276 4.62 -3.20 8.45
C GLY A 276 5.97 -3.55 7.80
N CYS A 277 6.71 -2.59 7.24
CA CYS A 277 8.08 -2.79 6.70
C CYS A 277 9.12 -2.94 7.83
N THR A 278 8.97 -3.96 8.68
CA THR A 278 9.70 -4.10 9.96
C THR A 278 11.22 -4.18 9.83
N SER A 279 11.74 -4.70 8.70
CA SER A 279 13.19 -4.79 8.44
C SER A 279 13.78 -3.60 7.68
N LEU A 280 12.97 -2.63 7.24
CA LEU A 280 13.43 -1.55 6.36
C LEU A 280 14.28 -0.55 7.12
N LYS A 281 15.59 -0.53 6.83
CA LYS A 281 16.56 0.38 7.48
C LYS A 281 16.98 1.55 6.62
N LYS A 282 16.81 1.46 5.30
CA LYS A 282 17.31 2.49 4.38
C LYS A 282 16.34 2.79 3.24
N VAL A 283 16.00 4.06 3.10
CA VAL A 283 15.27 4.58 1.94
C VAL A 283 16.15 5.54 1.17
N LYS A 284 16.22 5.38 -0.14
CA LYS A 284 16.95 6.27 -1.05
C LYS A 284 16.05 6.73 -2.17
N TYR A 285 16.08 8.01 -2.45
CA TYR A 285 15.46 8.55 -3.66
C TYR A 285 16.51 8.70 -4.76
N THR A 286 16.16 8.32 -6.00
CA THR A 286 17.04 8.56 -7.14
C THR A 286 17.05 10.02 -7.55
N GLU A 287 18.15 10.46 -8.16
CA GLU A 287 18.22 11.81 -8.73
C GLU A 287 17.14 12.05 -9.79
N GLY A 288 16.56 13.25 -9.80
CA GLY A 288 15.41 13.60 -10.64
C GLY A 288 14.07 13.51 -9.92
N VAL A 289 13.99 12.84 -8.77
CA VAL A 289 12.81 12.93 -7.89
C VAL A 289 12.78 14.32 -7.24
N ASN A 290 11.62 14.96 -7.30
CA ASN A 290 11.36 16.29 -6.78
C ASN A 290 10.44 16.27 -5.55
N GLY A 291 9.64 15.22 -5.37
CA GLY A 291 8.74 15.03 -4.24
C GLY A 291 9.12 13.79 -3.44
N VAL A 292 9.62 14.02 -2.21
CA VAL A 292 9.88 12.95 -1.24
C VAL A 292 8.68 12.87 -0.32
N LYS A 293 8.01 11.72 -0.32
CA LYS A 293 6.79 11.45 0.45
C LYS A 293 6.80 10.01 0.96
N ILE A 294 7.07 9.82 2.25
CA ILE A 294 6.97 8.51 2.91
C ILE A 294 6.25 8.60 4.24
N TYR A 295 5.36 7.64 4.46
CA TYR A 295 4.66 7.42 5.72
C TYR A 295 5.12 6.07 6.27
N GLY A 296 5.86 6.09 7.38
CA GLY A 296 6.23 4.85 8.10
C GLY A 296 5.05 4.21 8.83
N ASN A 297 4.04 5.03 9.16
CA ASN A 297 2.70 4.63 9.59
C ASN A 297 1.71 5.74 9.20
N LEU A 298 0.57 5.39 8.59
CA LEU A 298 -0.51 6.34 8.27
C LEU A 298 -1.21 6.92 9.53
N PHE A 299 -1.57 6.09 10.51
CA PHE A 299 -2.44 6.50 11.63
C PHE A 299 -1.83 6.29 13.03
N GLY A 300 -0.69 5.61 13.15
CA GLY A 300 -0.06 5.30 14.44
C GLY A 300 1.18 6.13 14.78
N GLU A 301 1.47 6.28 16.07
CA GLU A 301 2.69 6.95 16.58
C GLU A 301 3.96 6.10 16.43
N THR A 302 3.81 4.78 16.32
CA THR A 302 4.90 3.84 16.05
C THR A 302 4.78 3.36 14.60
N GLY A 303 5.80 3.67 13.81
CA GLY A 303 5.88 3.25 12.41
C GLY A 303 7.19 2.58 12.09
N THR A 304 7.37 2.26 10.82
CA THR A 304 8.60 1.64 10.31
C THR A 304 9.82 2.44 10.73
N LYS A 305 10.72 1.79 11.48
CA LYS A 305 11.93 2.41 12.04
C LYS A 305 13.04 2.43 11.00
N ILE A 306 13.12 3.52 10.24
CA ILE A 306 14.11 3.73 9.18
C ILE A 306 15.34 4.43 9.78
N ASP A 307 16.52 3.86 9.61
CA ASP A 307 17.75 4.45 10.14
C ASP A 307 18.28 5.57 9.23
N ARG A 308 18.19 5.39 7.91
CA ARG A 308 18.84 6.26 6.91
C ARG A 308 17.91 6.60 5.76
N ILE A 309 17.69 7.89 5.52
CA ILE A 309 16.91 8.39 4.39
C ILE A 309 17.79 9.28 3.51
N TYR A 310 17.94 8.96 2.24
CA TYR A 310 18.74 9.74 1.29
C TYR A 310 17.83 10.52 0.35
N LEU A 311 17.88 11.85 0.47
CA LEU A 311 17.11 12.78 -0.34
C LEU A 311 17.79 13.04 -1.70
N PRO A 312 17.01 13.28 -2.77
CA PRO A 312 17.57 13.61 -4.08
C PRO A 312 18.04 15.07 -4.12
N SER A 313 19.03 15.39 -4.96
CA SER A 313 19.58 16.74 -5.11
C SER A 313 18.59 17.74 -5.75
N THR A 314 17.55 17.21 -6.37
CA THR A 314 16.49 17.94 -7.09
C THR A 314 15.30 18.30 -6.19
N ILE A 315 15.28 17.84 -4.94
CA ILE A 315 14.13 17.96 -4.03
C ILE A 315 13.51 19.36 -4.01
N ARG A 316 12.17 19.37 -4.06
CA ARG A 316 11.29 20.54 -3.97
C ARG A 316 10.26 20.38 -2.88
N TYR A 317 9.75 19.17 -2.71
CA TYR A 317 8.71 18.87 -1.75
C TYR A 317 9.19 17.75 -0.84
N ILE A 318 8.97 17.90 0.46
CA ILE A 318 9.31 16.89 1.45
C ILE A 318 8.15 16.65 2.40
N GLU A 319 7.91 15.37 2.67
CA GLU A 319 6.99 14.92 3.68
C GLU A 319 7.46 13.57 4.20
N ILE A 320 7.88 13.55 5.47
CA ILE A 320 8.36 12.36 6.15
C ILE A 320 7.60 12.26 7.47
N ILE A 321 6.81 11.20 7.61
CA ILE A 321 5.91 10.99 8.75
C ILE A 321 6.15 9.60 9.33
N ASN A 322 6.23 9.51 10.66
CA ASN A 322 6.25 8.25 11.42
C ASN A 322 7.34 7.24 11.02
N VAL A 323 8.52 7.71 10.58
CA VAL A 323 9.66 6.83 10.19
C VAL A 323 10.61 6.47 11.35
N GLY A 324 10.20 6.75 12.59
CA GLY A 324 11.01 6.58 13.80
C GLY A 324 11.90 7.79 14.14
N LYS A 325 11.90 8.21 15.42
CA LYS A 325 12.63 9.40 15.91
C LYS A 325 14.16 9.31 15.72
N GLY A 326 14.72 8.11 15.55
CA GLY A 326 16.16 7.89 15.35
C GLY A 326 16.66 8.15 13.92
N ALA A 327 15.77 8.39 12.95
CA ALA A 327 16.12 8.48 11.54
C ALA A 327 17.16 9.58 11.25
N THR A 328 18.18 9.24 10.45
CA THR A 328 19.13 10.20 9.89
C THR A 328 18.80 10.48 8.43
N VAL A 329 18.46 11.72 8.14
CA VAL A 329 18.15 12.21 6.80
C VAL A 329 19.39 12.86 6.19
N TYR A 330 19.88 12.26 5.10
CA TYR A 330 20.99 12.72 4.30
C TYR A 330 20.47 13.61 3.18
N GLY A 331 20.91 14.86 3.15
CA GLY A 331 20.47 15.81 2.14
C GLY A 331 21.40 17.00 2.00
N TYR A 332 21.05 17.91 1.09
CA TYR A 332 21.83 19.10 0.82
C TYR A 332 21.17 20.33 1.45
N GLN A 333 21.95 21.19 2.10
CA GLN A 333 21.44 22.48 2.58
C GLN A 333 21.08 23.41 1.42
N ASN A 334 20.28 24.44 1.70
CA ASN A 334 19.67 25.35 0.73
C ASN A 334 18.79 24.65 -0.32
N THR A 335 18.19 23.51 0.04
CA THR A 335 17.26 22.76 -0.83
C THR A 335 15.88 22.60 -0.20
N GLY A 336 14.94 22.03 -0.95
CA GLY A 336 13.54 21.90 -0.57
C GLY A 336 12.81 23.24 -0.62
N ASP A 337 11.62 23.25 -1.21
CA ASP A 337 10.79 24.44 -1.37
C ASP A 337 9.59 24.41 -0.41
N TYR A 338 8.92 23.26 -0.28
CA TYR A 338 7.63 23.12 0.41
C TYR A 338 7.53 21.84 1.27
N GLU A 339 6.62 21.85 2.24
CA GLU A 339 6.14 20.69 2.99
C GLU A 339 4.70 20.29 2.65
N TYR A 340 4.09 19.40 3.44
CA TYR A 340 2.84 18.68 3.13
C TYR A 340 1.73 19.58 2.57
N ASP A 341 1.40 20.63 3.33
CA ASP A 341 0.34 21.61 3.13
C ASP A 341 0.70 22.72 2.13
N LEU A 342 1.81 22.55 1.39
CA LEU A 342 2.41 23.54 0.51
C LEU A 342 2.99 24.76 1.22
N SER A 343 3.17 24.70 2.55
CA SER A 343 3.88 25.73 3.30
C SER A 343 5.35 25.78 2.89
N PRO A 344 5.92 26.98 2.70
CA PRO A 344 7.31 27.12 2.30
C PRO A 344 8.23 26.78 3.47
N ILE A 345 9.16 25.84 3.27
CA ILE A 345 10.18 25.55 4.27
C ILE A 345 11.36 26.52 4.12
N ALA A 346 12.06 26.82 5.20
CA ALA A 346 13.27 27.66 5.13
C ALA A 346 14.45 26.93 4.45
N ASP A 347 14.71 25.69 4.87
CA ASP A 347 15.75 24.79 4.35
C ASP A 347 15.44 23.35 4.78
N ILE A 348 15.91 22.36 4.02
CA ILE A 348 15.68 20.94 4.33
C ILE A 348 16.24 20.56 5.71
N LYS A 349 17.40 21.11 6.11
CA LYS A 349 17.98 20.86 7.44
C LYS A 349 17.03 21.30 8.56
N LYS A 350 16.45 22.50 8.42
CA LYS A 350 15.54 23.05 9.43
C LYS A 350 14.26 22.22 9.54
N TYR A 351 13.69 21.82 8.39
CA TYR A 351 12.54 20.92 8.35
C TYR A 351 12.85 19.59 9.03
N VAL A 352 13.95 18.93 8.67
CA VAL A 352 14.32 17.62 9.24
C VAL A 352 14.46 17.69 10.76
N ILE A 353 15.14 18.73 11.27
CA ILE A 353 15.33 18.93 12.71
C ILE A 353 14.01 19.26 13.41
N SER A 354 13.13 20.09 12.82
CA SER A 354 11.84 20.44 13.43
C SER A 354 10.88 19.25 13.51
N ARG A 355 11.06 18.23 12.66
CA ARG A 355 10.35 16.94 12.76
C ARG A 355 11.00 15.95 13.74
N GLY A 356 12.06 16.35 14.44
CA GLY A 356 12.75 15.53 15.43
C GLY A 356 13.73 14.50 14.86
N TYR A 357 14.10 14.61 13.57
CA TYR A 357 15.05 13.71 12.93
C TYR A 357 16.47 14.28 12.89
N LYS A 358 17.48 13.41 12.75
CA LYS A 358 18.87 13.81 12.58
C LYS A 358 19.13 14.22 11.14
N PHE A 359 19.91 15.28 10.92
CA PHE A 359 20.30 15.70 9.57
C PHE A 359 21.79 15.48 9.32
N LYS A 360 22.14 14.79 8.24
CA LYS A 360 23.51 14.69 7.73
C LYS A 360 23.66 15.49 6.44
N ASN A 361 24.52 16.50 6.48
CA ASN A 361 24.77 17.36 5.33
C ASN A 361 25.65 16.64 4.28
N LEU A 362 25.19 16.62 3.03
CA LEU A 362 25.94 16.15 1.86
C LEU A 362 26.60 17.29 1.08
N GLY A 363 26.29 18.54 1.44
CA GLY A 363 26.81 19.76 0.82
C GLY A 363 25.75 20.85 0.72
N THR A 364 26.17 22.06 0.37
CA THR A 364 25.28 23.24 0.41
C THR A 364 24.96 23.73 -0.99
N ALA A 365 23.71 23.69 -1.43
CA ALA A 365 23.28 24.19 -2.73
C ALA A 365 23.43 25.73 -2.85
N PRO A 366 23.40 26.30 -4.07
CA PRO A 366 23.40 27.75 -4.24
C PRO A 366 22.19 28.41 -3.56
N THR A 367 22.33 29.69 -3.22
CA THR A 367 21.22 30.49 -2.70
C THR A 367 20.19 30.81 -3.78
N LYS A 368 19.06 31.41 -3.38
CA LYS A 368 18.00 31.83 -4.32
C LYS A 368 18.56 32.82 -5.36
N VAL A 369 18.14 32.64 -6.61
CA VAL A 369 18.49 33.55 -7.71
C VAL A 369 17.93 34.95 -7.43
N LYS A 370 18.72 35.99 -7.67
CA LYS A 370 18.33 37.38 -7.40
C LYS A 370 17.78 38.09 -8.64
N SER A 371 16.86 39.02 -8.42
CA SER A 371 16.31 39.93 -9.44
C SER A 371 15.79 39.21 -10.70
N ALA A 372 15.20 38.03 -10.53
CA ALA A 372 14.65 37.26 -11.63
C ALA A 372 13.30 37.84 -12.08
N LYS A 373 13.14 38.05 -13.39
CA LYS A 373 11.94 38.64 -14.01
C LYS A 373 11.64 37.99 -15.34
N ALA A 374 10.35 37.85 -15.65
CA ALA A 374 9.85 37.25 -16.88
C ALA A 374 8.85 38.21 -17.56
N THR A 375 9.10 38.52 -18.83
CA THR A 375 8.28 39.44 -19.61
C THR A 375 7.77 38.75 -20.87
N ILE A 376 6.47 38.87 -21.15
CA ILE A 376 5.83 38.36 -22.36
C ILE A 376 6.08 39.36 -23.51
N LYS A 377 6.61 38.87 -24.62
CA LYS A 377 6.82 39.64 -25.87
C LYS A 377 6.30 38.80 -27.03
N GLY A 378 5.09 39.11 -27.49
CA GLY A 378 4.39 38.32 -28.52
C GLY A 378 4.26 36.85 -28.11
N SER A 379 4.80 35.96 -28.95
CA SER A 379 4.79 34.50 -28.73
C SER A 379 5.89 33.98 -27.80
N ASN A 380 6.69 34.87 -27.19
CA ASN A 380 7.85 34.52 -26.37
C ASN A 380 7.75 35.07 -24.95
N VAL A 381 8.42 34.41 -24.02
CA VAL A 381 8.68 34.84 -22.64
C VAL A 381 10.18 35.06 -22.50
N LYS A 382 10.60 36.31 -22.28
CA LYS A 382 12.01 36.66 -21.99
C LYS A 382 12.22 36.62 -20.48
N VAL A 383 13.15 35.79 -20.02
CA VAL A 383 13.51 35.63 -18.62
C VAL A 383 14.90 36.19 -18.40
N ASN A 384 15.09 37.03 -17.38
CA ASN A 384 16.37 37.63 -17.02
C ASN A 384 16.58 37.52 -15.50
N TRP A 385 17.83 37.38 -15.05
CA TRP A 385 18.21 37.29 -13.64
C TRP A 385 19.60 37.89 -13.39
N LYS A 386 20.01 38.03 -12.13
CA LYS A 386 21.41 38.36 -11.80
C LYS A 386 22.25 37.09 -11.73
N SER A 387 23.50 37.19 -12.21
CA SER A 387 24.49 36.12 -12.02
C SER A 387 24.64 35.81 -10.53
N LEU A 388 24.91 34.55 -10.20
CA LEU A 388 25.01 34.06 -8.83
C LEU A 388 26.37 33.40 -8.62
N SER A 389 27.16 33.98 -7.71
CA SER A 389 28.46 33.43 -7.35
C SER A 389 28.34 32.00 -6.81
N GLY A 390 29.29 31.14 -7.18
CA GLY A 390 29.31 29.72 -6.79
C GLY A 390 28.32 28.82 -7.53
N ALA A 391 27.42 29.36 -8.36
CA ALA A 391 26.59 28.55 -9.25
C ALA A 391 27.42 28.02 -10.44
N LYS A 392 26.96 26.91 -11.03
CA LYS A 392 27.46 26.36 -12.31
C LYS A 392 26.44 26.47 -13.43
N GLY A 393 25.23 26.92 -13.12
CA GLY A 393 24.20 27.21 -14.11
C GLY A 393 22.81 27.32 -13.48
N TYR A 394 21.80 27.32 -14.34
CA TYR A 394 20.41 27.56 -13.97
C TYR A 394 19.46 26.56 -14.63
N LYS A 395 18.33 26.31 -13.97
CA LYS A 395 17.18 25.57 -14.52
C LYS A 395 15.97 26.47 -14.46
N ILE A 396 15.26 26.58 -15.58
CA ILE A 396 13.97 27.24 -15.68
C ILE A 396 12.92 26.15 -15.92
N SER A 397 11.89 26.11 -15.08
CA SER A 397 10.81 25.14 -15.13
C SER A 397 9.44 25.80 -14.89
N PHE A 398 8.36 25.07 -15.13
CA PHE A 398 7.05 25.40 -14.61
C PHE A 398 6.44 24.19 -13.91
N VAL A 399 5.39 24.44 -13.12
CA VAL A 399 4.61 23.40 -12.45
C VAL A 399 3.21 23.39 -13.09
N PRO A 400 2.75 22.26 -13.64
CA PRO A 400 1.47 22.16 -14.33
C PRO A 400 0.31 22.10 -13.34
N ASP A 401 0.50 21.52 -12.16
CA ASP A 401 -0.55 21.37 -11.15
C ASP A 401 -0.10 21.95 -9.80
N LYS A 402 -0.90 22.86 -9.24
CA LYS A 402 -0.62 23.47 -7.94
C LYS A 402 -0.71 22.44 -6.80
N LYS A 403 -1.58 21.43 -6.91
CA LYS A 403 -1.70 20.32 -5.94
C LYS A 403 -0.44 19.47 -5.92
N TYR A 404 0.20 19.30 -7.08
CA TYR A 404 1.40 18.47 -7.24
C TYR A 404 2.64 19.30 -7.59
N ARG A 405 3.10 20.17 -6.66
CA ARG A 405 4.25 21.07 -6.90
C ARG A 405 5.60 20.38 -7.18
N PHE A 406 5.68 19.07 -7.00
CA PHE A 406 6.83 18.25 -7.36
C PHE A 406 6.91 17.89 -8.85
N ASN A 407 5.79 17.91 -9.58
CA ASN A 407 5.78 17.58 -11.02
C ASN A 407 6.25 18.78 -11.84
N GLU A 408 7.56 19.06 -11.86
CA GLU A 408 8.07 20.16 -12.68
C GLU A 408 8.36 19.75 -14.12
N VAL A 409 8.06 20.65 -15.06
CA VAL A 409 8.44 20.52 -16.47
C VAL A 409 9.58 21.48 -16.75
N VAL A 410 10.73 20.93 -17.17
CA VAL A 410 11.92 21.72 -17.50
C VAL A 410 11.73 22.44 -18.84
N LEU A 411 11.83 23.76 -18.83
CA LEU A 411 11.74 24.61 -20.02
C LEU A 411 13.12 24.86 -20.64
N LYS A 412 14.11 25.13 -19.78
CA LYS A 412 15.51 25.34 -20.17
C LYS A 412 16.47 24.89 -19.07
N GLN A 413 17.54 24.24 -19.49
CA GLN A 413 18.75 24.03 -18.69
C GLN A 413 19.85 24.94 -19.23
N ILE A 414 20.55 25.65 -18.35
CA ILE A 414 21.60 26.60 -18.71
C ILE A 414 22.87 26.21 -17.98
N SER A 415 23.97 26.09 -18.72
CA SER A 415 25.31 25.85 -18.19
C SER A 415 26.10 27.16 -18.18
N GLY A 416 26.92 27.34 -17.14
CA GLY A 416 27.69 28.55 -16.91
C GLY A 416 26.88 29.67 -16.24
N VAL A 417 27.60 30.63 -15.64
CA VAL A 417 27.02 31.76 -14.91
C VAL A 417 27.02 33.08 -15.69
N LYS A 418 27.74 33.14 -16.81
CA LYS A 418 27.79 34.32 -17.68
C LYS A 418 26.43 34.60 -18.34
N LYS A 419 25.66 33.54 -18.65
CA LYS A 419 24.35 33.67 -19.27
C LYS A 419 23.29 33.96 -18.20
N THR A 420 22.77 35.19 -18.23
CA THR A 420 21.80 35.72 -17.27
C THR A 420 20.44 36.02 -17.88
N SER A 421 20.19 35.54 -19.10
CA SER A 421 18.90 35.62 -19.76
C SER A 421 18.62 34.44 -20.69
N CYS A 422 17.34 34.16 -20.94
CA CYS A 422 16.90 33.22 -21.95
C CYS A 422 15.50 33.56 -22.48
N THR A 423 15.17 33.02 -23.65
CA THR A 423 13.84 33.13 -24.25
C THR A 423 13.17 31.76 -24.30
N ILE A 424 11.89 31.71 -23.96
CA ILE A 424 11.05 30.50 -23.96
C ILE A 424 9.80 30.79 -24.81
N LYS A 425 9.34 29.84 -25.62
CA LYS A 425 8.07 29.97 -26.35
C LYS A 425 6.89 29.93 -25.38
N LYS A 426 5.97 30.88 -25.48
CA LYS A 426 4.78 30.97 -24.61
C LYS A 426 3.94 29.69 -24.63
N SER A 427 3.84 29.05 -25.80
CA SER A 427 3.12 27.77 -25.97
C SER A 427 3.65 26.65 -25.07
N LYS A 428 4.94 26.64 -24.72
CA LYS A 428 5.53 25.62 -23.82
C LYS A 428 5.05 25.72 -22.38
N LEU A 429 4.50 26.86 -21.97
CA LEU A 429 3.97 27.04 -20.61
C LEU A 429 2.57 26.45 -20.43
N LYS A 430 1.91 25.97 -21.51
CA LYS A 430 0.56 25.38 -21.45
C LYS A 430 -0.44 26.22 -20.65
N GLY A 431 -0.47 27.52 -20.93
CA GLY A 431 -1.35 28.50 -20.25
C GLY A 431 -0.90 28.94 -18.84
N LYS A 432 0.18 28.38 -18.27
CA LYS A 432 0.67 28.77 -16.95
C LYS A 432 1.34 30.14 -16.99
N LYS A 433 0.99 30.99 -16.02
CA LYS A 433 1.53 32.35 -15.86
C LYS A 433 2.77 32.41 -14.96
N LYS A 434 3.14 31.30 -14.31
CA LYS A 434 4.24 31.23 -13.34
C LYS A 434 5.34 30.30 -13.85
N ILE A 435 6.58 30.75 -13.75
CA ILE A 435 7.78 29.95 -13.96
C ILE A 435 8.64 29.95 -12.71
N TYR A 436 9.58 29.03 -12.64
CA TYR A 436 10.53 28.89 -11.55
C TYR A 436 11.94 28.92 -12.10
N ILE A 437 12.84 29.62 -11.42
CA ILE A 437 14.28 29.55 -11.68
C ILE A 437 15.01 28.99 -10.46
N ARG A 438 15.94 28.07 -10.70
CA ARG A 438 16.84 27.49 -9.69
C ARG A 438 18.28 27.58 -10.19
N ALA A 439 19.20 28.03 -9.34
CA ALA A 439 20.62 27.85 -9.60
C ALA A 439 21.05 26.45 -9.14
N TYR A 440 22.04 25.87 -9.81
CA TYR A 440 22.68 24.64 -9.35
C TYR A 440 24.20 24.82 -9.26
N LYS A 441 24.84 23.99 -8.45
CA LYS A 441 26.28 23.72 -8.52
C LYS A 441 26.52 22.21 -8.60
N VAL A 442 27.75 21.80 -8.81
CA VAL A 442 28.13 20.39 -8.83
C VAL A 442 28.82 20.06 -7.51
N ILE A 443 28.32 19.05 -6.79
CA ILE A 443 28.90 18.51 -5.56
C ILE A 443 29.08 17.01 -5.79
N ASN A 444 30.31 16.50 -5.71
CA ASN A 444 30.63 15.08 -5.94
C ASN A 444 30.01 14.53 -7.24
N GLY A 445 30.13 15.28 -8.34
CA GLY A 445 29.58 14.90 -9.65
C GLY A 445 28.06 15.09 -9.80
N ILE A 446 27.33 15.46 -8.75
CA ILE A 446 25.87 15.62 -8.75
C ILE A 446 25.49 17.10 -8.90
N LYS A 447 24.56 17.42 -9.81
CA LYS A 447 23.97 18.77 -9.90
C LYS A 447 23.01 18.98 -8.75
N VAL A 448 23.39 19.82 -7.77
CA VAL A 448 22.56 20.13 -6.59
C VAL A 448 21.86 21.46 -6.80
N TYR A 449 20.53 21.44 -6.76
CA TYR A 449 19.69 22.61 -7.07
C TYR A 449 19.26 23.34 -5.81
N GLY A 450 19.57 24.64 -5.75
CA GLY A 450 19.09 25.51 -4.68
C GLY A 450 17.57 25.70 -4.70
N LYS A 451 17.04 26.46 -3.74
CA LYS A 451 15.61 26.78 -3.67
C LYS A 451 15.11 27.50 -4.93
N ALA A 452 13.85 27.24 -5.28
CA ALA A 452 13.18 27.90 -6.39
C ALA A 452 12.84 29.36 -6.09
N VAL A 453 12.91 30.18 -7.14
CA VAL A 453 12.33 31.52 -7.20
C VAL A 453 11.16 31.47 -8.16
N GLU A 454 9.96 31.67 -7.65
CA GLU A 454 8.74 31.78 -8.44
C GLU A 454 8.69 33.17 -9.09
N ILE A 455 8.37 33.22 -10.38
CA ILE A 455 8.28 34.44 -11.19
C ILE A 455 6.96 34.41 -11.95
N THR A 456 6.14 35.44 -11.77
CA THR A 456 4.96 35.68 -12.62
C THR A 456 5.41 36.32 -13.92
N CYS A 457 5.03 35.72 -15.05
CA CYS A 457 5.22 36.28 -16.39
C CYS A 457 4.33 37.52 -16.54
N LYS A 458 4.94 38.69 -16.70
CA LYS A 458 4.27 39.98 -16.88
C LYS A 458 4.21 40.38 -18.33
#